data_AF-A0A7X9QE85-F1
#
_entry.id   AF-A0A7X9QE85-F1
#
_cell.length_a   1.000
_cell.length_b   1.000
_cell.length_c   1.000
_cell.angle_alpha   90.00
_cell.angle_beta   90.00
_cell.angle_gamma   90.00
#
_symmetry.space_group_name_H-M   'P 1'
#
loop_
_entity.id
_entity.type
_entity.pdbx_description
1 polymer ?
#
loop_
_entity_poly.entity_id
_entity_poly.type
_entity_poly.pdbx_seq_one_letter_code
_entity_poly.pdbx_strand_id
1 'polypeptide(L)'
;MPGSLSDVEYVVRSLTDTVLENERYFGELDAVVGDGDFGYSLARGFEIVAENWDDFDRTDPGVFLTKVAMTISARIGGTSGPIWGTAVLRMGTALKGKPTVEAADVIAGLRASVAGIQARGKAELGDKTLLDALVPAIDTLEQQVAAGASPADAVAAMAATARRCADDTAQLQA
;
A
#
# COMPACT_ATOMS: atom_id res chain seq x y z
N MET A 1 2.05 9.86 -19.16
CA MET A 1 2.87 10.98 -18.65
C MET A 1 3.55 10.49 -17.39
N PRO A 2 4.81 10.89 -17.13
CA PRO A 2 5.46 10.62 -15.86
C PRO A 2 4.65 11.21 -14.71
N GLY A 3 4.59 10.48 -13.60
CA GLY A 3 4.06 10.97 -12.34
C GLY A 3 5.02 11.92 -11.65
N SER A 4 4.47 12.71 -10.73
CA SER A 4 5.15 13.75 -9.95
C SER A 4 5.05 13.46 -8.46
N LEU A 5 5.76 14.25 -7.64
CA LEU A 5 5.57 14.23 -6.19
C LEU A 5 4.11 14.50 -5.81
N SER A 6 3.43 15.43 -6.48
CA SER A 6 2.03 15.74 -6.19
C SER A 6 1.09 14.56 -6.45
N ASP A 7 1.38 13.72 -7.44
CA ASP A 7 0.62 12.48 -7.68
C ASP A 7 0.86 11.46 -6.56
N VAL A 8 2.10 11.36 -6.06
CA VAL A 8 2.43 10.50 -4.92
C VAL A 8 1.75 11.00 -3.64
N GLU A 9 1.76 12.31 -3.40
CA GLU A 9 1.03 12.93 -2.30
C GLU A 9 -0.48 12.68 -2.40
N TYR A 10 -1.06 12.80 -3.60
CA TYR A 10 -2.46 12.48 -3.83
C TYR A 10 -2.77 11.04 -3.44
N VAL A 11 -1.97 10.07 -3.88
CA VAL A 11 -2.15 8.65 -3.55
C VAL A 11 -2.04 8.41 -2.04
N VAL A 12 -1.04 8.99 -1.36
CA VAL A 12 -0.89 8.84 0.10
C VAL A 12 -2.08 9.46 0.83
N ARG A 13 -2.58 10.60 0.37
CA ARG A 13 -3.77 11.22 0.99
C ARG A 13 -5.02 10.39 0.79
N SER A 14 -5.26 9.89 -0.43
CA SER A 14 -6.37 8.99 -0.71
C SER A 14 -6.30 7.70 0.12
N LEU A 15 -5.09 7.16 0.33
CA LEU A 15 -4.88 6.00 1.21
C LEU A 15 -5.22 6.33 2.67
N THR A 16 -4.73 7.46 3.18
CA THR A 16 -5.04 7.96 4.52
C THR A 16 -6.54 8.08 4.72
N ASP A 17 -7.23 8.80 3.83
CA ASP A 17 -8.68 9.02 3.92
C ASP A 17 -9.43 7.68 3.88
N THR A 18 -9.06 6.79 2.94
CA THR A 18 -9.68 5.45 2.83
C THR A 18 -9.53 4.64 4.11
N VAL A 19 -8.34 4.66 4.73
CA VAL A 19 -8.09 3.93 5.98
C VAL A 19 -8.96 4.47 7.11
N LEU A 20 -9.02 5.80 7.26
CA LEU A 20 -9.77 6.45 8.34
C LEU A 20 -11.28 6.25 8.18
N GLU A 21 -11.80 6.37 6.95
CA GLU A 21 -13.22 6.15 6.65
C GLU A 21 -13.66 4.70 6.91
N ASN A 22 -12.74 3.74 6.77
CA ASN A 22 -13.03 2.31 6.91
C ASN A 22 -12.57 1.70 8.25
N GLU A 23 -12.15 2.51 9.23
CA GLU A 23 -11.68 2.03 10.55
C GLU A 23 -12.61 0.96 11.14
N ARG A 24 -13.90 1.28 11.26
CA ARG A 24 -14.89 0.36 11.84
C ARG A 24 -15.04 -0.90 10.99
N TYR A 25 -15.15 -0.75 9.68
CA TYR A 25 -15.38 -1.87 8.76
C TYR A 25 -14.21 -2.86 8.77
N PHE A 26 -12.97 -2.35 8.81
CA PHE A 26 -11.78 -3.19 8.91
C PHE A 26 -11.70 -3.94 10.24
N GLY A 27 -12.09 -3.31 11.35
CA GLY A 27 -12.21 -3.99 12.64
C GLY A 27 -13.31 -5.07 12.63
N GLU A 28 -14.45 -4.82 11.99
CA GLU A 28 -15.54 -5.81 11.85
C GLU A 28 -15.11 -7.05 11.05
N LEU A 29 -14.35 -6.87 9.96
CA LEU A 29 -13.80 -7.99 9.18
C LEU A 29 -12.79 -8.79 10.01
N ASP A 30 -11.89 -8.11 10.71
CA ASP A 30 -10.87 -8.75 11.52
C ASP A 30 -11.48 -9.50 12.71
N ALA A 31 -12.55 -8.98 13.33
CA ALA A 31 -13.23 -9.64 14.45
C ALA A 31 -13.88 -11.00 14.08
N VAL A 32 -14.04 -11.31 12.78
CA VAL A 32 -14.58 -12.61 12.34
C VAL A 32 -13.61 -13.76 12.63
N VAL A 33 -12.29 -13.52 12.49
CA VAL A 33 -11.25 -14.56 12.59
C VAL A 33 -10.01 -14.15 13.40
N GLY A 34 -9.93 -12.89 13.84
CA GLY A 34 -8.87 -12.27 14.61
C GLY A 34 -9.41 -11.63 15.90
N ASP A 35 -8.74 -10.57 16.38
CA ASP A 35 -9.11 -9.88 17.63
C ASP A 35 -9.91 -8.59 17.41
N GLY A 36 -10.09 -8.16 16.15
CA GLY A 36 -10.89 -7.00 15.77
C GLY A 36 -10.14 -5.68 15.92
N ASP A 37 -8.83 -5.71 16.17
CA ASP A 37 -8.03 -4.51 16.39
C ASP A 37 -7.51 -3.88 15.08
N PHE A 38 -7.58 -4.61 13.96
CA PHE A 38 -6.90 -4.22 12.73
C PHE A 38 -7.25 -2.80 12.26
N GLY A 39 -8.55 -2.48 12.21
CA GLY A 39 -9.04 -1.18 11.77
C GLY A 39 -8.54 -0.04 12.66
N TYR A 40 -8.67 -0.20 13.98
CA TYR A 40 -8.19 0.78 14.96
C TYR A 40 -6.67 0.97 14.86
N SER A 41 -5.91 -0.13 14.84
CA SER A 41 -4.45 -0.13 14.73
C SER A 41 -3.98 0.59 13.47
N LEU A 42 -4.62 0.34 12.32
CA LEU A 42 -4.31 0.98 11.04
C LEU A 42 -4.65 2.49 11.08
N ALA A 43 -5.84 2.84 11.57
CA ALA A 43 -6.30 4.23 11.67
C ALA A 43 -5.34 5.09 12.50
N ARG A 44 -4.88 4.61 13.67
CA ARG A 44 -3.93 5.35 14.51
C ARG A 44 -2.63 5.70 13.76
N GLY A 45 -2.15 4.84 12.87
CA GLY A 45 -0.96 5.14 12.07
C GLY A 45 -1.19 6.26 11.07
N PHE A 46 -2.33 6.21 10.38
CA PHE A 46 -2.66 7.14 9.30
C PHE A 46 -3.20 8.49 9.82
N GLU A 47 -3.83 8.54 11.00
CA GLU A 47 -4.12 9.81 11.68
C GLU A 47 -2.85 10.62 11.92
N ILE A 48 -1.77 9.98 12.40
CA ILE A 48 -0.50 10.66 12.65
C ILE A 48 0.16 11.10 11.32
N VAL A 49 -0.08 10.39 10.22
CA VAL A 49 0.32 10.85 8.88
C VAL A 49 -0.45 12.12 8.50
N ALA A 50 -1.75 12.18 8.75
CA ALA A 50 -2.56 13.39 8.50
C ALA A 50 -2.14 14.56 9.38
N GLU A 51 -1.87 14.33 10.67
CA GLU A 51 -1.44 15.36 11.62
C GLU A 51 -0.09 15.98 11.24
N ASN A 52 0.87 15.18 10.78
CA ASN A 52 2.22 15.64 10.41
C ASN A 52 2.34 15.98 8.91
N TRP A 53 1.22 16.09 8.19
CA TRP A 53 1.22 16.16 6.73
C TRP A 53 2.10 17.30 6.18
N ASP A 54 2.01 18.48 6.79
CA ASP A 54 2.73 19.66 6.35
C ASP A 54 4.22 19.62 6.72
N ASP A 55 4.60 18.79 7.70
CA ASP A 55 5.98 18.67 8.20
C ASP A 55 6.83 17.68 7.40
N PHE A 56 6.22 16.91 6.49
CA PHE A 56 6.96 15.94 5.69
C PHE A 56 7.92 16.61 4.69
N ASP A 57 9.14 16.06 4.62
CA ASP A 57 10.15 16.44 3.64
C ASP A 57 9.71 16.06 2.22
N ARG A 58 9.72 17.06 1.33
CA ARG A 58 9.24 17.00 -0.06
C ARG A 58 10.37 17.15 -1.07
N THR A 59 11.61 16.86 -0.67
CA THR A 59 12.78 16.94 -1.55
C THR A 59 12.61 16.06 -2.80
N ASP A 60 12.11 14.84 -2.63
CA ASP A 60 11.73 13.95 -3.72
C ASP A 60 10.64 12.94 -3.26
N PRO A 61 9.94 12.26 -4.19
CA PRO A 61 8.90 11.28 -3.87
C PRO A 61 9.34 10.17 -2.92
N GLY A 62 10.56 9.68 -3.07
CA GLY A 62 11.11 8.63 -2.23
C GLY A 62 11.43 9.10 -0.81
N VAL A 63 11.94 10.32 -0.65
CA VAL A 63 12.14 10.96 0.66
C VAL A 63 10.81 11.14 1.37
N PHE A 64 9.80 11.69 0.69
CA PHE A 64 8.46 11.86 1.23
C PHE A 64 7.88 10.53 1.74
N LEU A 65 7.85 9.50 0.89
CA LEU A 65 7.35 8.17 1.27
C LEU A 65 8.16 7.52 2.40
N THR A 66 9.47 7.73 2.44
CA THR A 66 10.31 7.22 3.54
C THR A 66 9.89 7.84 4.88
N LYS A 67 9.57 9.14 4.90
CA LYS A 67 9.08 9.80 6.13
C LYS A 67 7.70 9.28 6.54
N VAL A 68 6.78 9.14 5.59
CA VAL A 68 5.46 8.53 5.83
C VAL A 68 5.61 7.11 6.41
N ALA A 69 6.50 6.29 5.84
CA ALA A 69 6.76 4.94 6.32
C ALA A 69 7.27 4.91 7.76
N MET A 70 8.18 5.82 8.13
CA MET A 70 8.69 5.95 9.50
C MET A 70 7.57 6.33 10.48
N THR A 71 6.69 7.26 10.09
CA THR A 71 5.55 7.69 10.90
C THR A 71 4.58 6.54 11.17
N ILE A 72 4.18 5.82 10.12
CA ILE A 72 3.28 4.67 10.21
C ILE A 72 3.90 3.57 11.10
N SER A 73 5.17 3.24 10.86
CA SER A 73 5.89 2.17 11.60
C SER A 73 6.00 2.44 13.09
N ALA A 74 6.07 3.72 13.50
CA ALA A 74 6.22 4.11 14.90
C ALA A 74 4.89 4.08 15.68
N ARG A 75 3.75 4.00 14.99
CA ARG A 75 2.42 4.25 15.57
C ARG A 75 1.45 3.10 15.43
N ILE A 76 1.51 2.35 14.33
CA ILE A 76 0.67 1.16 14.17
C ILE A 76 1.22 0.04 15.05
N GLY A 77 0.38 -0.45 15.96
CA GLY A 77 0.67 -1.61 16.80
C GLY A 77 0.56 -2.94 16.05
N GLY A 78 0.87 -4.04 16.75
CA GLY A 78 0.70 -5.40 16.21
C GLY A 78 1.59 -5.71 15.00
N THR A 79 1.17 -6.70 14.21
CA THR A 79 1.88 -7.15 12.99
C THR A 79 1.72 -6.16 11.83
N SER A 80 0.61 -5.43 11.79
CA SER A 80 0.26 -4.48 10.72
C SER A 80 1.27 -3.35 10.55
N GLY A 81 1.79 -2.80 11.65
CA GLY A 81 2.73 -1.66 11.58
C GLY A 81 4.04 -1.99 10.86
N PRO A 82 4.75 -3.04 11.28
CA PRO A 82 5.92 -3.54 10.57
C PRO A 82 5.65 -3.87 9.10
N ILE A 83 4.47 -4.38 8.75
CA ILE A 83 4.11 -4.80 7.40
C ILE A 83 3.85 -3.59 6.48
N TRP A 84 2.92 -2.70 6.85
CA TRP A 84 2.62 -1.49 6.08
C TRP A 84 3.80 -0.52 6.05
N GLY A 85 4.48 -0.35 7.18
CA GLY A 85 5.70 0.43 7.26
C GLY A 85 6.80 -0.08 6.32
N THR A 86 6.99 -1.40 6.25
CA THR A 86 7.94 -2.00 5.28
C THR A 86 7.50 -1.76 3.85
N ALA A 87 6.22 -1.94 3.53
CA ALA A 87 5.70 -1.74 2.19
C ALA A 87 5.97 -0.30 1.69
N VAL A 88 5.61 0.71 2.47
CA VAL A 88 5.82 2.13 2.11
C VAL A 88 7.31 2.48 2.07
N LEU A 89 8.12 1.95 2.99
CA LEU A 89 9.57 2.17 3.01
C LEU A 89 10.25 1.62 1.75
N ARG A 90 9.84 0.44 1.28
CA ARG A 90 10.39 -0.18 0.06
C ARG A 90 10.01 0.63 -1.18
N MET A 91 8.77 1.10 -1.26
CA MET A 91 8.32 2.01 -2.32
C MET A 91 9.14 3.32 -2.29
N GLY A 92 9.29 3.94 -1.12
CA GLY A 92 10.09 5.16 -0.98
C GLY A 92 11.56 4.96 -1.35
N THR A 93 12.15 3.82 -1.01
CA THR A 93 13.52 3.49 -1.41
C THR A 93 13.66 3.35 -2.92
N ALA A 94 12.68 2.72 -3.59
CA ALA A 94 12.69 2.55 -5.04
C ALA A 94 12.54 3.89 -5.79
N LEU A 95 11.81 4.84 -5.21
CA LEU A 95 11.59 6.17 -5.78
C LEU A 95 12.62 7.23 -5.38
N LYS A 96 13.56 6.91 -4.49
CA LYS A 96 14.51 7.89 -3.96
C LYS A 96 15.40 8.48 -5.06
N GLY A 97 15.51 9.80 -5.08
CA GLY A 97 16.29 10.53 -6.08
C GLY A 97 15.67 10.55 -7.48
N LYS A 98 14.41 10.11 -7.65
CA LYS A 98 13.67 10.20 -8.91
C LYS A 98 12.72 11.40 -8.89
N PRO A 99 13.04 12.52 -9.56
CA PRO A 99 12.17 13.70 -9.58
C PRO A 99 10.88 13.46 -10.39
N THR A 100 10.89 12.50 -11.31
CA THR A 100 9.76 12.03 -12.09
C THR A 100 9.61 10.53 -11.90
N VAL A 101 8.36 10.05 -11.85
CA VAL A 101 8.04 8.65 -11.58
C VAL A 101 7.43 8.03 -12.82
N GLU A 102 8.16 7.12 -13.47
CA GLU A 102 7.64 6.38 -14.62
C GLU A 102 6.82 5.16 -14.18
N ALA A 103 5.97 4.62 -15.06
CA ALA A 103 5.18 3.43 -14.75
C ALA A 103 6.07 2.24 -14.31
N ALA A 104 7.24 2.09 -14.94
CA ALA A 104 8.22 1.07 -14.56
C ALA A 104 8.76 1.27 -13.12
N ASP A 105 8.91 2.52 -12.67
CA ASP A 105 9.34 2.84 -11.32
C ASP A 105 8.26 2.49 -10.28
N VAL A 106 7.00 2.76 -10.61
CA VAL A 106 5.85 2.37 -9.78
C VAL A 106 5.78 0.86 -9.65
N ILE A 107 5.84 0.12 -10.76
CA ILE A 107 5.80 -1.34 -10.76
C ILE A 107 6.96 -1.90 -9.94
N ALA A 108 8.19 -1.42 -10.18
CA ALA A 108 9.37 -1.86 -9.44
C ALA A 108 9.24 -1.59 -7.93
N GLY A 109 8.72 -0.43 -7.55
CA GLY A 109 8.47 -0.06 -6.16
C GLY A 109 7.41 -0.93 -5.49
N LEU A 110 6.28 -1.18 -6.15
CA LEU A 110 5.23 -2.07 -5.67
C LEU A 110 5.72 -3.52 -5.50
N ARG A 111 6.53 -4.02 -6.44
CA ARG A 111 7.19 -5.33 -6.32
C ARG A 111 8.16 -5.37 -5.14
N ALA A 112 8.93 -4.31 -4.92
CA ALA A 112 9.81 -4.19 -3.76
C ALA A 112 9.02 -4.17 -2.44
N SER A 113 7.84 -3.54 -2.41
CA SER A 113 6.92 -3.57 -1.28
C SER A 113 6.43 -4.98 -0.98
N VAL A 114 5.94 -5.71 -1.98
CA VAL A 114 5.52 -7.13 -1.84
C VAL A 114 6.67 -7.99 -1.31
N ALA A 115 7.85 -7.90 -1.93
CA ALA A 115 9.01 -8.68 -1.47
C ALA A 115 9.39 -8.33 -0.01
N GLY A 116 9.27 -7.06 0.37
CA GLY A 116 9.46 -6.62 1.75
C GLY A 116 8.43 -7.20 2.72
N ILE A 117 7.16 -7.24 2.32
CA ILE A 117 6.07 -7.85 3.10
C ILE A 117 6.31 -9.35 3.27
N GLN A 118 6.60 -10.07 2.19
CA GLN A 118 6.92 -11.51 2.22
C GLN A 118 8.09 -11.81 3.14
N ALA A 119 9.19 -11.06 3.03
CA ALA A 119 10.37 -11.25 3.87
C ALA A 119 10.08 -10.96 5.36
N ARG A 120 9.20 -10.00 5.65
CA ARG A 120 8.83 -9.63 7.03
C ARG A 120 7.84 -10.62 7.65
N GLY A 121 6.78 -10.96 6.92
CA GLY A 121 5.67 -11.79 7.37
C GLY A 121 5.90 -13.29 7.19
N LYS A 122 6.88 -13.69 6.38
CA LYS A 122 7.10 -15.09 5.96
C LYS A 122 5.86 -15.74 5.36
N ALA A 123 5.05 -14.94 4.66
CA ALA A 123 3.84 -15.37 3.97
C ALA A 123 4.07 -15.38 2.47
N GLU A 124 3.36 -16.26 1.78
CA GLU A 124 3.34 -16.42 0.34
C GLU A 124 1.92 -16.21 -0.22
N LEU A 125 1.80 -16.31 -1.54
CA LEU A 125 0.50 -16.28 -2.21
C LEU A 125 -0.26 -17.57 -1.86
N GLY A 126 -1.51 -17.45 -1.43
CA GLY A 126 -2.37 -18.55 -0.99
C GLY A 126 -2.54 -18.64 0.53
N ASP A 127 -1.73 -17.93 1.32
CA ASP A 127 -1.73 -17.99 2.79
C ASP A 127 -2.87 -17.18 3.45
N LYS A 128 -3.86 -16.72 2.68
CA LYS A 128 -4.97 -15.85 3.14
C LYS A 128 -4.45 -14.56 3.77
N THR A 129 -3.59 -13.84 3.06
CA THR A 129 -3.04 -12.55 3.49
C THR A 129 -3.27 -11.46 2.46
N LEU A 130 -2.86 -10.23 2.78
CA LEU A 130 -2.93 -9.11 1.82
C LEU A 130 -2.12 -9.36 0.53
N LEU A 131 -1.18 -10.32 0.53
CA LEU A 131 -0.43 -10.72 -0.66
C LEU A 131 -1.35 -11.31 -1.75
N ASP A 132 -2.44 -11.97 -1.35
CA ASP A 132 -3.45 -12.52 -2.26
C ASP A 132 -4.16 -11.46 -3.08
N ALA A 133 -4.26 -10.23 -2.56
CA ALA A 133 -4.78 -9.10 -3.31
C ALA A 133 -3.68 -8.32 -4.04
N LEU A 134 -2.55 -8.06 -3.39
CA LEU A 134 -1.50 -7.20 -3.94
C LEU A 134 -0.78 -7.82 -5.13
N VAL A 135 -0.40 -9.10 -5.05
CA VAL A 135 0.41 -9.74 -6.11
C VAL A 135 -0.36 -9.77 -7.43
N PRO A 136 -1.61 -10.28 -7.51
CA PRO A 136 -2.36 -10.31 -8.77
C PRO A 136 -2.71 -8.91 -9.29
N ALA A 137 -2.93 -7.94 -8.39
CA ALA A 137 -3.18 -6.56 -8.77
C ALA A 137 -1.96 -5.94 -9.47
N ILE A 138 -0.75 -6.16 -8.95
CA ILE A 138 0.49 -5.68 -9.56
C ILE A 138 0.76 -6.42 -10.88
N ASP A 139 0.48 -7.72 -10.97
CA ASP A 139 0.56 -8.47 -12.23
C ASP A 139 -0.36 -7.85 -13.30
N THR A 140 -1.58 -7.48 -12.90
CA THR A 140 -2.55 -6.81 -13.79
C THR A 140 -2.02 -5.46 -14.26
N LEU A 141 -1.49 -4.64 -13.34
CA LEU A 141 -0.90 -3.34 -13.69
C LEU A 141 0.23 -3.49 -14.72
N GLU A 142 1.14 -4.43 -14.49
CA GLU A 142 2.28 -4.71 -15.38
C GLU A 142 1.82 -5.14 -16.78
N GLN A 143 0.80 -6.02 -16.86
CA GLN A 143 0.21 -6.44 -18.12
C GLN A 143 -0.46 -5.29 -18.88
N GLN A 144 -1.22 -4.43 -18.18
CA GLN A 144 -1.90 -3.28 -18.80
C GLN A 144 -0.90 -2.25 -19.33
N VAL A 145 0.16 -1.96 -18.56
CA VAL A 145 1.23 -1.06 -18.99
C VAL A 145 1.97 -1.64 -20.21
N ALA A 146 2.27 -2.94 -20.21
CA ALA A 146 2.91 -3.61 -21.35
C ALA A 146 2.01 -3.61 -22.61
N ALA A 147 0.69 -3.67 -22.43
CA ALA A 147 -0.29 -3.56 -23.51
C ALA A 147 -0.52 -2.12 -24.01
N GLY A 148 0.14 -1.13 -23.41
CA GLY A 148 -0.01 0.28 -23.79
C GLY A 148 -1.34 0.91 -23.36
N ALA A 149 -2.00 0.35 -22.34
CA ALA A 149 -3.21 0.93 -21.77
C ALA A 149 -2.95 2.35 -21.22
N SER A 150 -4.00 3.16 -21.15
CA SER A 150 -3.89 4.46 -20.49
C SER A 150 -3.61 4.26 -18.99
N PRO A 151 -2.96 5.23 -18.30
CA PRO A 151 -2.73 5.13 -16.86
C PRO A 151 -4.02 4.93 -16.06
N ALA A 152 -5.11 5.58 -16.46
CA ALA A 152 -6.41 5.44 -15.79
C ALA A 152 -6.97 4.03 -15.95
N ASP A 153 -6.93 3.45 -17.14
CA ASP A 153 -7.41 2.08 -17.40
C ASP A 153 -6.55 1.05 -16.67
N ALA A 154 -5.23 1.24 -16.65
CA ALA A 154 -4.31 0.35 -15.97
C ALA A 154 -4.54 0.33 -14.44
N VAL A 155 -4.73 1.50 -13.83
CA VAL A 155 -5.04 1.62 -12.40
C VAL A 155 -6.45 1.09 -12.08
N ALA A 156 -7.44 1.35 -12.94
CA ALA A 156 -8.79 0.81 -12.77
C ALA A 156 -8.81 -0.72 -12.83
N ALA A 157 -8.08 -1.33 -13.77
CA ALA A 157 -7.93 -2.78 -13.87
C ALA A 157 -7.21 -3.36 -12.65
N MET A 158 -6.13 -2.71 -12.20
CA MET A 158 -5.41 -3.08 -10.97
C MET A 158 -6.36 -3.08 -9.75
N ALA A 159 -7.14 -2.01 -9.57
CA ALA A 159 -8.08 -1.87 -8.46
C ALA A 159 -9.20 -2.94 -8.51
N ALA A 160 -9.74 -3.21 -9.70
CA ALA A 160 -10.74 -4.26 -9.90
C ALA A 160 -10.19 -5.66 -9.58
N THR A 161 -8.95 -5.96 -9.96
CA THR A 161 -8.27 -7.19 -9.56
C THR A 161 -8.04 -7.24 -8.05
N ALA A 162 -7.55 -6.16 -7.43
CA ALA A 162 -7.31 -6.11 -5.99
C ALA A 162 -8.59 -6.40 -5.18
N ARG A 163 -9.73 -5.78 -5.54
CA ARG A 163 -11.02 -6.02 -4.89
C ARG A 163 -11.45 -7.48 -5.00
N ARG A 164 -11.48 -8.02 -6.22
CA ARG A 164 -11.90 -9.41 -6.48
C ARG A 164 -11.02 -10.39 -5.72
N CYS A 165 -9.70 -10.23 -5.78
CA CYS A 165 -8.79 -11.15 -5.09
C CYS A 165 -8.87 -11.01 -3.57
N ALA A 166 -9.15 -9.82 -3.04
CA ALA A 166 -9.45 -9.63 -1.62
C ALA A 166 -10.73 -10.38 -1.21
N ASP A 167 -11.79 -10.33 -2.02
CA ASP A 167 -13.02 -11.12 -1.80
C ASP A 167 -12.75 -12.63 -1.81
N ASP A 168 -11.95 -13.09 -2.77
CA ASP A 168 -11.62 -14.50 -2.94
C ASP A 168 -10.83 -15.08 -1.75
N THR A 169 -10.17 -14.23 -0.95
CA THR A 169 -9.51 -14.68 0.29
C THR A 169 -10.49 -15.35 1.25
N ALA A 170 -11.80 -15.05 1.18
CA ALA A 170 -12.82 -15.71 2.00
C ALA A 170 -12.83 -17.24 1.80
N GLN A 171 -12.42 -17.72 0.62
CA GLN A 171 -12.35 -19.14 0.27
C GLN A 171 -11.05 -19.84 0.69
N LEU A 172 -10.04 -19.06 1.09
CA LEU A 172 -8.73 -19.59 1.50
C LEU A 172 -8.73 -19.98 2.99
N GLN A 173 -7.82 -20.90 3.33
CA GLN A 173 -7.53 -21.29 4.71
C GLN A 173 -6.23 -20.61 5.15
N ALA A 174 -6.26 -19.95 6.30
CA ALA A 174 -5.07 -19.40 6.97
C ALA A 174 -4.34 -20.49 7.77
#